data_AF-A0A645BA93-F1
#
_entry.id   AF-A0A645BA93-F1
#
_cell.length_a   1.000
_cell.length_b   1.000
_cell.length_c   1.000
_cell.angle_alpha   90.00
_cell.angle_beta   90.00
_cell.angle_gamma   90.00
#
_symmetry.space_group_name_H-M   'P 1'
#
loop_
_entity.id
_entity.type
_entity.pdbx_description
1 polymer ?
#
loop_
_entity_poly.entity_id
_entity_poly.type
_entity_poly.pdbx_seq_one_letter_code
_entity_poly.pdbx_strand_id
1 'polypeptide(L)'
;MAGQAPQANVASADEAVRARGLDLLKSSVDLAHELEADQLNGVVYALFGDHQEPFSAERIAESARLVGQAADYAAQAGIRMTFEVVNRYETSMLNTAAQAIDYVRQSGSDNLFVHLDSYHMGIEEADIPGAIRSALPVLGYLELGQSGRGSLLTGSVDIRAAVQAAKEAGYTGRFGLEAFTRQLLVTGGANALAIWRQTYSDPHAVAAEAVDIIRSVYAEQ
;
A
#
# COMPACT_ATOMS: atom_id res chain seq x y z
N MET A 1 5.12 -7.72 4.42
CA MET A 1 4.39 -7.37 3.19
C MET A 1 4.21 -8.63 2.34
N ALA A 2 3.13 -8.71 1.58
CA ALA A 2 2.86 -9.76 0.60
C ALA A 2 2.83 -9.18 -0.82
N GLY A 3 3.01 -10.04 -1.82
CA GLY A 3 2.93 -9.69 -3.23
C GLY A 3 2.63 -10.90 -4.10
N GLN A 4 2.63 -10.70 -5.41
CA GLN A 4 2.39 -11.75 -6.41
C GLN A 4 3.68 -12.13 -7.15
N ALA A 5 3.68 -13.28 -7.80
CA ALA A 5 4.79 -13.76 -8.64
C ALA A 5 4.30 -14.14 -10.04
N PRO A 6 5.13 -14.12 -11.10
CA PRO A 6 4.66 -14.37 -12.48
C PRO A 6 3.83 -15.67 -12.65
N GLN A 7 4.20 -16.73 -11.92
CA GLN A 7 3.55 -18.03 -11.92
C GLN A 7 2.41 -18.18 -10.89
N ALA A 8 2.21 -17.19 -10.03
CA ALA A 8 1.23 -17.13 -8.95
C ALA A 8 0.74 -15.67 -8.84
N ASN A 9 -0.22 -15.31 -9.70
CA ASN A 9 -0.70 -13.95 -9.89
C ASN A 9 -2.22 -13.93 -10.11
N VAL A 10 -2.96 -13.34 -9.16
CA VAL A 10 -4.42 -13.18 -9.21
C VAL A 10 -4.91 -12.34 -10.39
N ALA A 11 -4.06 -11.51 -11.00
CA ALA A 11 -4.37 -10.73 -12.19
C ALA A 11 -4.08 -11.45 -13.53
N SER A 12 -3.63 -12.72 -13.49
CA SER A 12 -3.28 -13.46 -14.71
C SER A 12 -4.48 -13.81 -15.59
N ALA A 13 -4.25 -13.87 -16.90
CA ALA A 13 -5.22 -14.43 -17.86
C ALA A 13 -5.48 -15.92 -17.62
N ASP A 14 -4.47 -16.66 -17.16
CA ASP A 14 -4.54 -18.10 -16.86
C ASP A 14 -5.16 -18.35 -15.48
N GLU A 15 -6.23 -19.13 -15.45
CA GLU A 15 -6.95 -19.50 -14.23
C GLU A 15 -6.10 -20.28 -13.23
N ALA A 16 -5.24 -21.18 -13.70
CA ALA A 16 -4.35 -21.94 -12.83
C ALA A 16 -3.29 -21.04 -12.19
N VAL A 17 -2.83 -20.00 -12.91
CA VAL A 17 -1.92 -18.97 -12.34
C VAL A 17 -2.64 -18.12 -11.30
N ARG A 18 -3.92 -17.79 -11.52
CA ARG A 18 -4.74 -17.05 -10.55
C ARG A 18 -4.96 -17.84 -9.26
N ALA A 19 -5.31 -19.12 -9.39
CA ALA A 19 -5.49 -20.02 -8.24
C ALA A 19 -4.21 -20.08 -7.39
N ARG A 20 -3.04 -20.24 -8.02
CA ARG A 20 -1.76 -20.18 -7.31
C ARG A 20 -1.45 -18.83 -6.68
N GLY A 21 -1.92 -17.73 -7.28
CA GLY A 21 -1.81 -16.39 -6.69
C GLY A 21 -2.62 -16.25 -5.39
N LEU A 22 -3.84 -16.81 -5.36
CA LEU A 22 -4.63 -16.88 -4.13
C LEU A 22 -3.94 -17.76 -3.08
N ASP A 23 -3.44 -18.93 -3.46
CA ASP A 23 -2.71 -19.82 -2.54
C ASP A 23 -1.46 -19.14 -1.97
N LEU A 24 -0.71 -18.39 -2.78
CA LEU A 24 0.44 -17.61 -2.35
C LEU A 24 0.07 -16.54 -1.30
N LEU A 25 -1.06 -15.85 -1.49
CA LEU A 25 -1.54 -14.89 -0.49
C LEU A 25 -1.93 -15.59 0.81
N LYS A 26 -2.61 -16.74 0.75
CA LYS A 26 -2.96 -17.52 1.95
C LYS A 26 -1.71 -18.01 2.68
N SER A 27 -0.70 -18.50 1.98
CA SER A 27 0.58 -18.86 2.60
C SER A 27 1.30 -17.65 3.23
N SER A 28 1.13 -16.45 2.67
CA SER A 28 1.64 -15.21 3.27
C SER A 28 0.90 -14.85 4.56
N VAL A 29 -0.41 -15.11 4.62
CA VAL A 29 -1.23 -14.99 5.84
C VAL A 29 -0.77 -16.00 6.89
N ASP A 30 -0.56 -17.27 6.51
CA ASP A 30 -0.09 -18.32 7.42
C ASP A 30 1.25 -17.92 8.05
N LEU A 31 2.21 -17.45 7.24
CA LEU A 31 3.49 -16.95 7.73
C LEU A 31 3.32 -15.73 8.65
N ALA A 32 2.44 -14.79 8.31
CA ALA A 32 2.17 -13.64 9.18
C ALA A 32 1.59 -14.08 10.53
N HIS A 33 0.71 -15.08 10.54
CA HIS A 33 0.15 -15.65 11.76
C HIS A 33 1.22 -16.34 12.61
N GLU A 34 2.10 -17.14 11.99
CA GLU A 34 3.24 -17.78 12.67
C GLU A 34 4.21 -16.77 13.30
N LEU A 35 4.34 -15.58 12.70
CA LEU A 35 5.12 -14.46 13.20
C LEU A 35 4.37 -13.59 14.23
N GLU A 36 3.16 -13.98 14.63
CA GLU A 36 2.27 -13.24 15.53
C GLU A 36 1.93 -11.83 15.03
N ALA A 37 2.02 -11.61 13.72
CA ALA A 37 1.56 -10.37 13.11
C ALA A 37 0.03 -10.35 13.04
N ASP A 38 -0.54 -9.16 13.18
CA ASP A 38 -1.99 -8.91 13.11
C ASP A 38 -2.39 -8.11 11.86
N GLN A 39 -1.43 -7.84 10.96
CA GLN A 39 -1.68 -7.11 9.73
C GLN A 39 -0.71 -7.50 8.60
N LEU A 40 -1.26 -7.61 7.39
CA LEU A 40 -0.53 -7.91 6.16
C LEU A 40 -0.82 -6.85 5.09
N ASN A 41 0.23 -6.15 4.65
CA ASN A 41 0.17 -5.08 3.65
C ASN A 41 0.86 -5.49 2.34
N GLY A 42 0.71 -4.68 1.28
CA GLY A 42 1.52 -4.71 0.06
C GLY A 42 0.71 -4.66 -1.23
N VAL A 43 1.40 -4.81 -2.37
CA VAL A 43 0.78 -4.87 -3.70
C VAL A 43 0.37 -6.32 -4.02
N VAL A 44 -0.84 -6.67 -3.59
CA VAL A 44 -1.35 -8.06 -3.59
C VAL A 44 -2.26 -8.40 -4.78
N TYR A 45 -2.65 -7.41 -5.57
CA TYR A 45 -3.67 -7.55 -6.62
C TYR A 45 -3.12 -7.76 -8.03
N ALA A 46 -1.80 -7.57 -8.22
CA ALA A 46 -1.10 -7.74 -9.50
C ALA A 46 0.41 -7.90 -9.25
N LEU A 47 1.19 -8.11 -10.31
CA LEU A 47 2.65 -8.02 -10.21
C LEU A 47 3.07 -6.57 -9.98
N PHE A 48 4.09 -6.39 -9.15
CA PHE A 48 4.76 -5.11 -8.97
C PHE A 48 5.72 -4.84 -10.14
N GLY A 49 5.67 -3.64 -10.70
CA GLY A 49 6.56 -3.18 -11.77
C GLY A 49 5.81 -2.71 -13.02
N ASP A 50 6.56 -2.49 -14.09
CA ASP A 50 6.07 -1.89 -15.32
C ASP A 50 5.13 -2.84 -16.08
N HIS A 51 3.91 -2.39 -16.34
CA HIS A 51 2.92 -3.07 -17.17
C HIS A 51 2.70 -2.26 -18.44
N GLN A 52 2.87 -2.91 -19.58
CA GLN A 52 2.76 -2.26 -20.89
C GLN A 52 1.30 -1.97 -21.31
N GLU A 53 0.32 -2.64 -20.68
CA GLU A 53 -1.09 -2.56 -21.06
C GLU A 53 -2.00 -2.42 -19.81
N PRO A 54 -3.15 -1.74 -19.93
CA PRO A 54 -4.14 -1.67 -18.86
C PRO A 54 -4.88 -3.00 -18.69
N PHE A 55 -5.31 -3.29 -17.46
CA PHE A 55 -6.18 -4.42 -17.18
C PHE A 55 -7.62 -4.17 -17.64
N SER A 56 -8.30 -5.21 -18.12
CA SER A 56 -9.74 -5.14 -18.40
C SER A 56 -10.55 -5.04 -17.10
N ALA A 57 -11.73 -4.42 -17.15
CA ALA A 57 -12.63 -4.31 -16.00
C ALA A 57 -12.99 -5.69 -15.40
N GLU A 58 -13.19 -6.70 -16.25
CA GLU A 58 -13.43 -8.09 -15.83
C GLU A 58 -12.24 -8.66 -15.04
N ARG A 59 -11.01 -8.37 -15.48
CA ARG A 59 -9.80 -8.85 -14.80
C ARG A 59 -9.60 -8.17 -13.45
N ILE A 60 -9.90 -6.88 -13.36
CA ILE A 60 -9.88 -6.12 -12.09
C ILE A 60 -10.88 -6.73 -11.11
N ALA A 61 -12.12 -6.98 -11.55
CA ALA A 61 -13.17 -7.60 -10.72
C ALA A 61 -12.81 -9.02 -10.26
N GLU A 62 -12.20 -9.83 -11.12
CA GLU A 62 -11.73 -11.17 -10.78
C GLU A 62 -10.59 -11.12 -9.75
N SER A 63 -9.60 -10.25 -9.97
CA SER A 63 -8.53 -10.01 -8.99
C SER A 63 -9.11 -9.58 -7.64
N ALA A 64 -10.06 -8.63 -7.64
CA ALA A 64 -10.71 -8.15 -6.41
C ALA A 64 -11.38 -9.28 -5.63
N ARG A 65 -12.15 -10.15 -6.30
CA ARG A 65 -12.81 -11.29 -5.66
C ARG A 65 -11.81 -12.29 -5.07
N LEU A 66 -10.68 -12.53 -5.74
CA LEU A 66 -9.64 -13.42 -5.22
C LEU A 66 -8.90 -12.81 -4.02
N VAL A 67 -8.55 -11.52 -4.08
CA VAL A 67 -7.92 -10.83 -2.94
C VAL A 67 -8.89 -10.73 -1.76
N GLY A 68 -10.18 -10.52 -2.01
CA GLY A 68 -11.24 -10.57 -0.99
C GLY A 68 -11.30 -11.92 -0.27
N GLN A 69 -11.21 -13.03 -1.02
CA GLN A 69 -11.12 -14.37 -0.41
C GLN A 69 -9.86 -14.56 0.46
N ALA A 70 -8.72 -13.97 0.06
CA ALA A 70 -7.51 -13.98 0.88
C ALA A 70 -7.70 -13.14 2.17
N ALA A 71 -8.40 -12.01 2.09
CA ALA A 71 -8.70 -11.17 3.23
C ALA A 71 -9.66 -11.84 4.22
N ASP A 72 -10.68 -12.54 3.73
CA ASP A 72 -11.59 -13.33 4.59
C ASP A 72 -10.85 -14.48 5.28
N TYR A 73 -9.87 -15.09 4.61
CA TYR A 73 -8.98 -16.07 5.21
C TYR A 73 -8.08 -15.44 6.29
N ALA A 74 -7.51 -14.27 6.02
CA ALA A 74 -6.71 -13.50 6.99
C ALA A 74 -7.51 -13.15 8.25
N ALA A 75 -8.77 -12.74 8.09
CA ALA A 75 -9.65 -12.40 9.20
C ALA A 75 -9.90 -13.58 10.16
N GLN A 76 -9.95 -14.82 9.65
CA GLN A 76 -10.07 -16.03 10.48
C GLN A 76 -8.85 -16.23 11.39
N ALA A 77 -7.68 -15.74 10.97
CA ALA A 77 -6.43 -15.76 11.73
C ALA A 77 -6.21 -14.50 12.59
N GLY A 78 -7.19 -13.58 12.64
CA GLY A 78 -7.06 -12.30 13.35
C GLY A 78 -6.15 -11.29 12.64
N ILE A 79 -5.87 -11.50 11.36
CA ILE A 79 -4.99 -10.65 10.56
C ILE A 79 -5.81 -9.71 9.69
N ARG A 80 -5.55 -8.40 9.83
CA ARG A 80 -6.07 -7.38 8.92
C ARG A 80 -5.29 -7.42 7.61
N MET A 81 -5.97 -7.61 6.48
CA MET A 81 -5.33 -7.53 5.17
C MET A 81 -5.58 -6.16 4.54
N THR A 82 -4.53 -5.53 4.05
CA THR A 82 -4.62 -4.29 3.26
C THR A 82 -3.95 -4.45 1.90
N PHE A 83 -4.41 -3.72 0.89
CA PHE A 83 -3.72 -3.63 -0.40
C PHE A 83 -3.31 -2.19 -0.71
N GLU A 84 -2.09 -2.05 -1.22
CA GLU A 84 -1.45 -0.76 -1.42
C GLU A 84 -1.78 -0.13 -2.78
N VAL A 85 -2.20 1.14 -2.77
CA VAL A 85 -2.37 1.93 -3.98
C VAL A 85 -1.04 2.55 -4.38
N VAL A 86 -0.52 2.18 -5.54
CA VAL A 86 0.82 2.62 -6.01
C VAL A 86 0.75 3.43 -7.29
N ASN A 87 1.82 4.12 -7.64
CA ASN A 87 1.86 4.97 -8.84
C ASN A 87 1.84 4.13 -10.14
N ARG A 88 1.57 4.79 -11.26
CA ARG A 88 1.48 4.19 -12.61
C ARG A 88 2.71 3.45 -13.09
N TYR A 89 3.88 3.67 -12.48
CA TYR A 89 5.14 3.01 -12.84
C TYR A 89 5.33 1.67 -12.11
N GLU A 90 4.52 1.42 -11.09
CA GLU A 90 4.61 0.24 -10.22
C GLU A 90 3.41 -0.69 -10.38
N THR A 91 2.29 -0.18 -10.90
CA THR A 91 1.17 -1.00 -11.39
C THR A 91 0.32 -0.24 -12.41
N SER A 92 -0.33 -0.95 -13.34
CA SER A 92 -1.39 -0.41 -14.21
C SER A 92 -2.81 -0.69 -13.70
N MET A 93 -2.97 -1.24 -12.48
CA MET A 93 -4.27 -1.64 -11.95
C MET A 93 -4.92 -0.59 -11.02
N LEU A 94 -4.29 -0.29 -9.87
CA LEU A 94 -4.86 0.56 -8.82
C LEU A 94 -3.89 1.71 -8.50
N ASN A 95 -4.22 2.91 -8.97
CA ASN A 95 -3.37 4.08 -8.85
C ASN A 95 -3.98 5.22 -8.04
N THR A 96 -5.29 5.16 -7.76
CA THR A 96 -6.02 6.18 -7.00
C THR A 96 -6.88 5.57 -5.89
N ALA A 97 -7.16 6.33 -4.85
CA ALA A 97 -8.06 5.99 -3.77
C ALA A 97 -9.47 5.68 -4.29
N ALA A 98 -9.94 6.41 -5.31
CA ALA A 98 -11.24 6.14 -5.94
C ALA A 98 -11.31 4.74 -6.56
N GLN A 99 -10.26 4.32 -7.27
CA GLN A 99 -10.16 2.96 -7.81
C GLN A 99 -10.09 1.92 -6.68
N ALA A 100 -9.34 2.22 -5.61
CA ALA A 100 -9.22 1.32 -4.46
C ALA A 100 -10.55 1.09 -3.72
N ILE A 101 -11.33 2.14 -3.50
CA ILE A 101 -12.67 2.04 -2.90
C ILE A 101 -13.58 1.15 -3.76
N ASP A 102 -13.56 1.33 -5.08
CA ASP A 102 -14.33 0.49 -5.98
C ASP A 102 -13.82 -0.96 -5.99
N TYR A 103 -12.50 -1.17 -5.90
CA TYR A 103 -11.89 -2.49 -5.79
C TYR A 103 -12.33 -3.23 -4.52
N VAL A 104 -12.38 -2.56 -3.36
CA VAL A 104 -12.95 -3.13 -2.12
C VAL A 104 -14.40 -3.55 -2.35
N ARG A 105 -15.22 -2.69 -2.95
CA ARG A 105 -16.62 -3.01 -3.26
C ARG A 105 -16.75 -4.25 -4.15
N GLN A 106 -15.91 -4.36 -5.18
CA GLN A 106 -15.91 -5.50 -6.10
C GLN A 106 -15.39 -6.80 -5.45
N SER A 107 -14.56 -6.69 -4.40
CA SER A 107 -14.03 -7.86 -3.69
C SER A 107 -15.12 -8.68 -2.99
N GLY A 108 -16.21 -8.01 -2.57
CA GLY A 108 -17.29 -8.62 -1.78
C GLY A 108 -16.88 -9.01 -0.36
N SER A 109 -15.69 -8.60 0.11
CA SER A 109 -15.19 -8.89 1.45
C SER A 109 -15.28 -7.65 2.34
N ASP A 110 -15.84 -7.81 3.54
CA ASP A 110 -15.82 -6.77 4.58
C ASP A 110 -14.46 -6.69 5.30
N ASN A 111 -13.52 -7.59 4.98
CA ASN A 111 -12.22 -7.74 5.64
C ASN A 111 -11.04 -7.22 4.83
N LEU A 112 -11.28 -6.70 3.61
CA LEU A 112 -10.24 -6.12 2.76
C LEU A 112 -10.20 -4.60 2.91
N PHE A 113 -9.03 -4.07 3.28
CA PHE A 113 -8.85 -2.64 3.53
C PHE A 113 -7.85 -2.00 2.56
N VAL A 114 -7.95 -0.70 2.37
CA VAL A 114 -7.04 0.11 1.54
C VAL A 114 -5.79 0.48 2.35
N HIS A 115 -4.64 0.42 1.68
CA HIS A 115 -3.40 1.05 2.10
C HIS A 115 -3.10 2.21 1.13
N LEU A 116 -3.04 3.44 1.65
CA LEU A 116 -2.59 4.62 0.89
C LEU A 116 -1.17 5.02 1.30
N ASP A 117 -0.33 5.41 0.35
CA ASP A 117 1.01 5.99 0.56
C ASP A 117 1.07 7.40 -0.01
N SER A 118 1.52 8.37 0.79
CA SER A 118 1.66 9.76 0.37
C SER A 118 2.64 10.00 -0.79
N TYR A 119 3.65 9.15 -0.99
CA TYR A 119 4.52 9.24 -2.16
C TYR A 119 3.74 8.94 -3.45
N HIS A 120 2.97 7.85 -3.45
CA HIS A 120 2.15 7.44 -4.58
C HIS A 120 1.04 8.45 -4.87
N MET A 121 0.35 8.91 -3.82
CA MET A 121 -0.66 9.96 -3.94
C MET A 121 -0.07 11.27 -4.48
N GLY A 122 1.18 11.60 -4.16
CA GLY A 122 1.88 12.76 -4.71
C GLY A 122 2.08 12.75 -6.23
N ILE A 123 1.88 11.61 -6.88
CA ILE A 123 1.94 11.45 -8.34
C ILE A 123 0.54 11.37 -8.94
N GLU A 124 -0.35 10.58 -8.32
CA GLU A 124 -1.61 10.17 -8.94
C GLU A 124 -2.83 10.94 -8.45
N GLU A 125 -2.82 11.47 -7.22
CA GLU A 125 -3.97 12.16 -6.64
C GLU A 125 -3.93 13.66 -6.93
N ALA A 126 -5.09 14.21 -7.27
CA ALA A 126 -5.26 15.65 -7.43
C ALA A 126 -5.33 16.39 -6.07
N ASP A 127 -5.82 15.71 -5.03
CA ASP A 127 -5.98 16.22 -3.67
C ASP A 127 -5.71 15.09 -2.66
N ILE A 128 -4.50 15.06 -2.09
CA ILE A 128 -4.08 14.04 -1.12
C ILE A 128 -5.01 14.03 0.12
N PRO A 129 -5.26 15.16 0.81
CA PRO A 129 -6.27 15.23 1.87
C PRO A 129 -7.65 14.68 1.46
N GLY A 130 -8.11 15.00 0.25
CA GLY A 130 -9.40 14.54 -0.29
C GLY A 130 -9.45 13.03 -0.48
N ALA A 131 -8.38 12.45 -1.05
CA ALA A 131 -8.23 11.01 -1.23
C ALA A 131 -8.31 10.27 0.11
N ILE A 132 -7.57 10.73 1.12
CA ILE A 132 -7.58 10.16 2.48
C ILE A 132 -8.99 10.21 3.09
N ARG A 133 -9.65 11.38 3.06
CA ARG A 133 -11.02 11.53 3.59
C ARG A 133 -12.01 10.57 2.90
N SER A 134 -11.91 10.44 1.58
CA SER A 134 -12.82 9.58 0.81
C SER A 134 -12.62 8.08 1.11
N ALA A 135 -11.38 7.66 1.34
CA ALA A 135 -11.04 6.27 1.60
C ALA A 135 -11.26 5.84 3.05
N LEU A 136 -11.43 6.79 3.98
CA LEU A 136 -11.52 6.52 5.42
C LEU A 136 -12.37 5.29 5.81
N PRO A 137 -13.60 5.07 5.27
CA PRO A 137 -14.43 3.93 5.68
C PRO A 137 -13.77 2.56 5.47
N VAL A 138 -12.81 2.48 4.54
CA VAL A 138 -12.09 1.26 4.19
C VAL A 138 -10.57 1.42 4.35
N LEU A 139 -10.07 2.52 4.92
CA LEU A 139 -8.65 2.77 5.10
C LEU A 139 -8.11 1.96 6.29
N GLY A 140 -7.20 1.02 6.01
CA GLY A 140 -6.57 0.16 7.02
C GLY A 140 -5.12 0.49 7.33
N TYR A 141 -4.44 1.23 6.45
CA TYR A 141 -3.04 1.64 6.64
C TYR A 141 -2.76 2.93 5.87
N LEU A 142 -2.00 3.84 6.48
CA LEU A 142 -1.56 5.08 5.83
C LEU A 142 -0.05 5.18 5.95
N GLU A 143 0.65 5.05 4.83
CA GLU A 143 2.09 5.15 4.75
C GLU A 143 2.52 6.57 4.38
N LEU A 144 3.58 7.03 5.04
CA LEU A 144 4.16 8.34 4.85
C LEU A 144 5.47 8.19 4.08
N GLY A 145 5.41 8.48 2.78
CA GLY A 145 6.54 8.62 1.88
C GLY A 145 6.62 10.05 1.31
N GLN A 146 7.81 10.63 1.29
CA GLN A 146 8.06 11.93 0.65
C GLN A 146 8.39 11.75 -0.84
N SER A 147 8.21 12.79 -1.68
CA SER A 147 8.46 12.70 -3.14
C SER A 147 9.88 12.27 -3.51
N GLY A 148 10.85 12.55 -2.63
CA GLY A 148 12.24 12.10 -2.77
C GLY A 148 12.56 10.74 -2.14
N ARG A 149 11.58 10.03 -1.55
CA ARG A 149 11.72 8.81 -0.73
C ARG A 149 12.79 8.95 0.38
N GLY A 150 12.93 10.15 0.96
CA GLY A 150 13.94 10.51 1.96
C GLY A 150 13.34 11.16 3.20
N SER A 151 14.01 12.19 3.74
CA SER A 151 13.48 13.01 4.84
C SER A 151 12.07 13.51 4.54
N LEU A 152 11.16 13.38 5.50
CA LEU A 152 9.77 13.80 5.35
C LEU A 152 9.62 15.33 5.34
N LEU A 153 10.61 16.04 5.85
CA LEU A 153 10.65 17.50 5.93
C LEU A 153 11.11 18.17 4.63
N THR A 154 11.63 17.39 3.66
CA THR A 154 12.20 17.94 2.42
C THR A 154 11.58 17.29 1.19
N GLY A 155 10.78 18.04 0.45
CA GLY A 155 10.15 17.55 -0.77
C GLY A 155 8.91 18.35 -1.13
N SER A 156 8.06 17.75 -1.95
CA SER A 156 6.88 18.40 -2.52
C SER A 156 5.56 17.85 -1.98
N VAL A 157 5.57 16.72 -1.27
CA VAL A 157 4.39 16.16 -0.62
C VAL A 157 4.22 16.85 0.74
N ASP A 158 3.05 17.46 0.96
CA ASP A 158 2.69 18.02 2.25
C ASP A 158 2.25 16.90 3.21
N ILE A 159 3.23 16.27 3.85
CA ILE A 159 3.04 15.16 4.79
C ILE A 159 2.18 15.60 5.98
N ARG A 160 2.37 16.83 6.47
CA ARG A 160 1.60 17.35 7.59
C ARG A 160 0.13 17.48 7.22
N ALA A 161 -0.19 18.00 6.03
CA ALA A 161 -1.57 18.07 5.55
C ALA A 161 -2.20 16.68 5.38
N ALA A 162 -1.45 15.68 4.92
CA ALA A 162 -1.93 14.30 4.83
C ALA A 162 -2.31 13.73 6.22
N VAL A 163 -1.42 13.89 7.21
CA VAL A 163 -1.67 13.44 8.59
C VAL A 163 -2.82 14.22 9.24
N GLN A 164 -2.90 15.53 9.01
CA GLN A 164 -4.01 16.37 9.49
C GLN A 164 -5.35 15.91 8.90
N ALA A 165 -5.41 15.65 7.60
CA ALA A 165 -6.61 15.16 6.95
C ALA A 165 -7.04 13.79 7.50
N ALA A 166 -6.09 12.89 7.76
CA ALA A 166 -6.37 11.61 8.40
C ALA A 166 -6.97 11.80 9.81
N LYS A 167 -6.38 12.68 10.64
CA LYS A 167 -6.89 13.00 11.98
C LYS A 167 -8.31 13.58 11.92
N GLU A 168 -8.53 14.60 11.08
CA GLU A 168 -9.83 15.27 10.92
C GLU A 168 -10.91 14.31 10.41
N ALA A 169 -10.54 13.36 9.56
CA ALA A 169 -11.42 12.30 9.11
C ALA A 169 -11.76 11.31 10.23
N GLY A 170 -10.95 11.21 11.29
CA GLY A 170 -11.13 10.25 12.37
C GLY A 170 -10.37 8.95 12.17
N TYR A 171 -9.29 8.97 11.38
CA TYR A 171 -8.41 7.81 11.21
C TYR A 171 -7.74 7.43 12.53
N THR A 172 -7.84 6.16 12.91
CA THR A 172 -7.25 5.60 14.14
C THR A 172 -6.35 4.41 13.86
N GLY A 173 -6.09 4.13 12.57
CA GLY A 173 -5.22 3.05 12.13
C GLY A 173 -3.74 3.38 12.24
N ARG A 174 -2.91 2.49 11.69
CA ARG A 174 -1.45 2.63 11.76
C ARG A 174 -0.93 3.60 10.73
N PHE A 175 0.15 4.29 11.11
CA PHE A 175 1.00 5.01 10.19
C PHE A 175 2.25 4.18 9.90
N GLY A 176 2.58 4.05 8.61
CA GLY A 176 3.89 3.59 8.15
C GLY A 176 4.80 4.76 7.83
N LEU A 177 6.11 4.59 7.98
CA LEU A 177 7.11 5.45 7.35
C LEU A 177 7.82 4.61 6.31
N GLU A 178 7.86 5.10 5.08
CA GLU A 178 8.67 4.50 4.04
C GLU A 178 9.66 5.52 3.45
N ALA A 179 10.95 5.17 3.55
CA ALA A 179 12.04 5.93 3.00
C ALA A 179 13.14 4.98 2.52
N PHE A 180 13.79 5.34 1.42
CA PHE A 180 14.77 4.51 0.74
C PHE A 180 16.03 5.28 0.39
N THR A 181 17.18 4.79 0.83
CA THR A 181 18.50 5.27 0.41
C THR A 181 19.30 4.13 -0.22
N ARG A 182 19.97 4.39 -1.35
CA ARG A 182 20.65 3.34 -2.15
C ARG A 182 21.57 2.45 -1.34
N GLN A 183 22.26 3.03 -0.35
CA GLN A 183 23.31 2.37 0.43
C GLN A 183 22.78 1.32 1.42
N LEU A 184 21.50 1.44 1.82
CA LEU A 184 20.88 0.52 2.78
C LEU A 184 20.01 -0.55 2.11
N LEU A 185 19.73 -0.40 0.81
CA LEU A 185 18.95 -1.35 0.03
C LEU A 185 19.83 -2.37 -0.68
N VAL A 186 19.39 -3.63 -0.66
CA VAL A 186 19.94 -4.67 -1.53
C VAL A 186 19.82 -4.24 -3.00
N THR A 187 20.84 -4.56 -3.81
CA THR A 187 20.97 -4.04 -5.19
C THR A 187 19.72 -4.25 -6.03
N GLY A 188 19.09 -5.43 -5.95
CA GLY A 188 17.87 -5.74 -6.70
C GLY A 188 16.68 -4.86 -6.29
N GLY A 189 16.44 -4.69 -4.99
CA GLY A 189 15.34 -3.87 -4.48
C GLY A 189 15.51 -2.39 -4.81
N ALA A 190 16.72 -1.86 -4.66
CA ALA A 190 17.01 -0.49 -5.07
C ALA A 190 16.79 -0.24 -6.57
N ASN A 191 17.14 -1.21 -7.41
CA ASN A 191 16.92 -1.10 -8.85
C ASN A 191 15.42 -1.19 -9.20
N ALA A 192 14.68 -2.08 -8.54
CA ALA A 192 13.24 -2.25 -8.74
C ALA A 192 12.46 -0.98 -8.37
N LEU A 193 12.87 -0.29 -7.30
CA LEU A 193 12.26 0.95 -6.82
C LEU A 193 12.90 2.22 -7.41
N ALA A 194 13.80 2.06 -8.40
CA ALA A 194 14.52 3.16 -9.03
C ALA A 194 15.24 4.12 -8.05
N ILE A 195 15.76 3.61 -6.94
CA ILE A 195 16.46 4.38 -5.90
C ILE A 195 17.91 4.58 -6.32
N TRP A 196 18.19 5.62 -7.10
CA TRP A 196 19.54 5.88 -7.65
C TRP A 196 20.45 6.74 -6.76
N ARG A 197 19.85 7.44 -5.78
CA ARG A 197 20.54 8.44 -4.96
C ARG A 197 20.71 7.94 -3.51
N GLN A 198 21.66 8.53 -2.81
CA GLN A 198 21.65 8.54 -1.35
C GLN A 198 20.70 9.66 -0.89
N THR A 199 19.51 9.31 -0.44
CA THR A 199 18.44 10.27 -0.09
C THR A 199 18.53 10.73 1.37
N TYR A 200 19.12 9.90 2.23
CA TYR A 200 19.47 10.20 3.61
C TYR A 200 20.68 9.35 4.03
N SER A 201 21.30 9.73 5.16
CA SER A 201 22.42 9.02 5.79
C SER A 201 22.07 8.42 7.16
N ASP A 202 21.08 8.99 7.87
CA ASP A 202 20.66 8.52 9.18
C ASP A 202 19.18 8.09 9.16
N PRO A 203 18.90 6.76 9.19
CA PRO A 203 17.52 6.27 9.21
C PRO A 203 16.77 6.62 10.50
N HIS A 204 17.47 6.78 11.63
CA HIS A 204 16.82 7.12 12.90
C HIS A 204 16.31 8.56 12.90
N ALA A 205 17.04 9.48 12.26
CA ALA A 205 16.58 10.85 12.08
C ALA A 205 15.27 10.90 11.25
N VAL A 206 15.20 10.18 10.12
CA VAL A 206 13.98 10.14 9.29
C VAL A 206 12.81 9.51 10.06
N ALA A 207 13.05 8.47 10.87
CA ALA A 207 12.04 7.90 11.75
C ALA A 207 11.53 8.89 12.80
N ALA A 208 12.41 9.67 13.41
CA ALA A 208 12.03 10.70 14.37
C ALA A 208 11.16 11.79 13.74
N GLU A 209 11.46 12.23 12.51
CA GLU A 209 10.64 13.20 11.78
C GLU A 209 9.18 12.74 11.63
N ALA A 210 8.96 11.48 11.25
CA ALA A 210 7.61 10.91 11.12
C ALA A 210 6.86 10.93 12.47
N VAL A 211 7.53 10.50 13.54
CA VAL A 211 6.96 10.48 14.90
C VAL A 211 6.57 11.89 15.35
N ASP A 212 7.44 12.88 15.11
CA ASP A 212 7.21 14.26 15.52
C ASP A 212 6.06 14.91 14.74
N ILE A 213 5.97 14.68 13.42
CA ILE A 213 4.84 15.15 12.60
C ILE A 213 3.53 14.55 13.12
N ILE A 214 3.46 13.23 13.31
CA ILE A 214 2.25 12.54 13.76
C ILE A 214 1.84 13.05 15.15
N ARG A 215 2.77 13.07 16.11
CA ARG A 215 2.47 13.49 17.48
C ARG A 215 2.05 14.95 17.58
N SER A 216 2.71 15.85 16.84
CA SER A 216 2.34 17.28 16.87
C SER A 216 0.92 17.49 16.34
N VAL A 217 0.56 16.88 15.20
CA VAL A 217 -0.78 16.97 14.63
C VAL A 217 -1.85 16.40 15.59
N TYR A 218 -1.59 15.26 16.22
CA TYR A 218 -2.56 14.65 17.16
C TYR A 218 -2.61 15.33 18.54
N ALA A 219 -1.60 16.12 18.91
CA ALA A 219 -1.60 16.91 20.14
C ALA A 219 -2.35 18.25 20.00
N GLU A 220 -2.49 18.77 18.79
CA GLU A 220 -3.26 19.98 18.51
C GLU A 220 -4.75 19.75 18.80
N GLN A 221 -5.39 20.69 19.51
CA GLN A 221 -6.82 20.60 19.86
C GLN A 221 -7.71 21.02 18.70
#